data_AF-A0A7S4P188-F1
#
_entry.id   AF-A0A7S4P188-F1
#
_cell.length_a   1.000
_cell.length_b   1.000
_cell.length_c   1.000
_cell.angle_alpha   90.00
_cell.angle_beta   90.00
_cell.angle_gamma   90.00
#
_symmetry.space_group_name_H-M   'P 1'
#
loop_
_entity.id
_entity.type
_entity.pdbx_description
1 polymer ?
#
loop_
_entity_poly.entity_id
_entity_poly.type
_entity_poly.pdbx_seq_one_letter_code
_entity_poly.pdbx_strand_id
1 'polypeptide(L)'
;DGSAGECAGCVFLKGVYGLVGRYFAHNRGHVLGDEVWAMFQALSLWGMEEEYRNMQVILHEDALNADVFEFVNARPVWTVGTVINQHGGFLCMETVVFGLAHLGYALGHSCGDGRSVTCRPKFLPPFQVNVRRFRLLAMELHGISERARPEVAQVVVTRKGRKALNPVRLVNTEEVVAAVKSLGVAVLVADWSTMSSKEQLALMSRTDVLVSLPGSDTMNAIWMPWDRSLVTPCRIYMDGRVDEGNETEIWFRYIHNVTRWCGFDRSRDVERVKGESHMRVPVEVVKALVGEQLGRLSD
;
A
#
# COMPACT_ATOMS: atom_id res chain seq x y z
N ASP A 1 -11.69 43.28 24.76
CA ASP A 1 -10.98 42.02 25.06
C ASP A 1 -11.91 40.81 25.07
N GLY A 2 -12.60 40.55 23.95
CA GLY A 2 -13.43 39.37 23.78
C GLY A 2 -12.79 38.48 22.72
N SER A 3 -12.22 37.35 23.12
CA SER A 3 -11.73 36.35 22.18
C SER A 3 -12.92 35.73 21.45
N ALA A 4 -12.98 35.95 20.13
CA ALA A 4 -13.88 35.19 19.26
C ALA A 4 -13.55 33.69 19.41
N GLY A 5 -14.54 32.86 19.80
CA GLY A 5 -14.43 31.42 19.58
C GLY A 5 -15.02 30.47 20.62
N GLU A 6 -15.51 30.92 21.77
CA GLU A 6 -16.15 29.98 22.70
C GLU A 6 -17.57 29.65 22.23
N CYS A 7 -17.72 28.56 21.48
CA CYS A 7 -19.00 27.88 21.34
C CYS A 7 -19.48 27.50 22.75
N ALA A 8 -20.51 28.17 23.25
CA ALA A 8 -21.07 27.90 24.57
C ALA A 8 -21.49 26.41 24.67
N GLY A 9 -20.87 25.67 25.59
CA GLY A 9 -21.12 24.24 25.80
C GLY A 9 -20.27 23.30 24.93
N CYS A 10 -19.36 23.81 24.10
CA CYS A 10 -18.39 22.98 23.38
C CYS A 10 -17.20 22.60 24.29
N VAL A 11 -16.72 21.37 24.17
CA VAL A 11 -15.43 20.97 24.76
C VAL A 11 -14.30 21.37 23.81
N PHE A 12 -13.33 22.15 24.31
CA PHE A 12 -12.14 22.52 23.55
C PHE A 12 -11.05 21.44 23.66
N LEU A 13 -10.60 20.96 22.51
CA LEU A 13 -9.60 19.92 22.35
C LEU A 13 -8.32 20.53 21.76
N LYS A 14 -7.25 20.55 22.56
CA LYS A 14 -5.95 21.10 22.19
C LYS A 14 -5.15 20.10 21.33
N GLY A 15 -4.46 20.58 20.30
CA GLY A 15 -3.63 19.80 19.40
C GLY A 15 -4.15 19.70 17.96
N VAL A 16 -3.50 18.85 17.18
CA VAL A 16 -3.81 18.63 15.76
C VAL A 16 -4.67 17.37 15.60
N TYR A 17 -5.76 17.48 14.83
CA TYR A 17 -6.71 16.41 14.59
C TYR A 17 -6.87 16.14 13.10
N GLY A 18 -6.63 14.90 12.67
CA GLY A 18 -6.86 14.47 11.29
C GLY A 18 -8.23 13.83 11.15
N LEU A 19 -9.16 14.47 10.45
CA LEU A 19 -10.48 13.92 10.16
C LEU A 19 -10.46 13.20 8.80
N VAL A 20 -10.68 11.89 8.82
CA VAL A 20 -10.58 11.03 7.65
C VAL A 20 -11.95 10.46 7.30
N GLY A 21 -12.48 10.88 6.15
CA GLY A 21 -13.57 10.18 5.48
C GLY A 21 -13.04 8.90 4.83
N ARG A 22 -13.65 7.76 5.12
CA ARG A 22 -13.19 6.47 4.59
C ARG A 22 -13.57 6.35 3.11
N TYR A 23 -12.63 5.93 2.27
CA TYR A 23 -12.88 5.69 0.85
C TYR A 23 -13.28 4.23 0.63
N PHE A 24 -12.51 3.30 1.18
CA PHE A 24 -12.72 1.86 0.95
C PHE A 24 -12.15 1.01 2.09
N ALA A 25 -12.70 1.20 3.29
CA ALA A 25 -12.17 0.72 4.56
C ALA A 25 -11.86 -0.78 4.65
N HIS A 26 -12.55 -1.62 3.87
CA HIS A 26 -12.38 -3.07 3.90
C HIS A 26 -11.16 -3.59 3.13
N ASN A 27 -10.50 -2.74 2.34
CA ASN A 27 -9.28 -3.09 1.63
C ASN A 27 -8.07 -2.32 2.18
N ARG A 28 -7.13 -3.05 2.75
CA ARG A 28 -5.91 -2.49 3.37
C ARG A 28 -5.05 -1.68 2.41
N GLY A 29 -4.94 -2.11 1.15
CA GLY A 29 -4.17 -1.39 0.15
C GLY A 29 -4.82 -0.05 -0.22
N HIS A 30 -6.15 0.02 -0.26
CA HIS A 30 -6.86 1.29 -0.42
C HIS A 30 -6.71 2.19 0.80
N VAL A 31 -6.81 1.66 2.02
CA VAL A 31 -6.54 2.46 3.23
C VAL A 31 -5.12 3.02 3.20
N LEU A 32 -4.13 2.21 2.83
CA LEU A 32 -2.74 2.66 2.68
C LEU A 32 -2.59 3.77 1.62
N GLY A 33 -3.09 3.53 0.41
CA GLY A 33 -2.88 4.41 -0.74
C GLY A 33 -3.76 5.66 -0.75
N ASP A 34 -4.99 5.56 -0.26
CA ASP A 34 -6.02 6.58 -0.43
C ASP A 34 -6.28 7.39 0.82
N GLU A 35 -5.95 6.85 2.00
CA GLU A 35 -6.22 7.51 3.29
C GLU A 35 -4.90 7.86 3.99
N VAL A 36 -4.04 6.87 4.27
CA VAL A 36 -2.79 7.06 5.02
C VAL A 36 -1.76 7.86 4.23
N TRP A 37 -1.53 7.49 2.98
CA TRP A 37 -0.68 8.26 2.08
C TRP A 37 -1.23 9.68 1.86
N ALA A 38 -2.53 9.83 1.64
CA ALA A 38 -3.15 11.13 1.44
C ALA A 38 -2.94 12.07 2.64
N MET A 39 -3.08 11.54 3.84
CA MET A 39 -2.80 12.25 5.08
C MET A 39 -1.33 12.64 5.20
N PHE A 40 -0.41 11.73 4.84
CA PHE A 40 1.01 12.05 4.75
C PHE A 40 1.26 13.23 3.81
N GLN A 41 0.70 13.18 2.60
CA GLN A 41 0.90 14.24 1.61
C GLN A 41 0.33 15.58 2.09
N ALA A 42 -0.85 15.60 2.68
CA ALA A 42 -1.48 16.83 3.16
C ALA A 42 -0.61 17.54 4.20
N LEU A 43 -0.14 16.80 5.21
CA LEU A 43 0.73 17.38 6.25
C LEU A 43 2.05 17.89 5.67
N SER A 44 2.64 17.19 4.69
CA SER A 44 3.85 17.70 4.05
C SER A 44 3.61 18.96 3.21
N LEU A 45 2.46 19.07 2.55
CA LEU A 45 2.10 20.28 1.80
C LEU A 45 1.88 21.49 2.68
N TRP A 46 1.40 21.27 3.90
CA TRP A 46 1.10 22.34 4.84
C TRP A 46 2.26 22.66 5.79
N GLY A 47 3.42 22.03 5.61
CA GLY A 47 4.59 22.24 6.47
C GLY A 47 4.38 21.72 7.90
N MET A 48 3.55 20.68 8.05
CA MET A 48 3.14 20.09 9.32
C MET A 48 3.76 18.69 9.53
N GLU A 49 4.94 18.42 8.96
CA GLU A 49 5.55 17.09 9.06
C GLU A 49 5.89 16.66 10.48
N GLU A 50 6.17 17.61 11.39
CA GLU A 50 6.42 17.28 12.80
C GLU A 50 5.17 16.73 13.50
N GLU A 51 3.98 17.01 12.95
CA GLU A 51 2.70 16.61 13.53
C GLU A 51 2.34 15.14 13.27
N TYR A 52 3.05 14.42 12.39
CA TYR A 52 2.81 12.99 12.18
C TYR A 52 2.75 12.19 13.49
N ARG A 53 3.59 12.54 14.46
CA ARG A 53 3.68 11.87 15.77
C ARG A 53 2.64 12.33 16.79
N ASN A 54 2.09 13.53 16.60
CA ASN A 54 1.29 14.24 17.60
C ASN A 54 -0.17 14.40 17.20
N MET A 55 -0.48 14.24 15.92
CA MET A 55 -1.83 14.32 15.42
C MET A 55 -2.69 13.18 15.97
N GLN A 56 -3.91 13.49 16.38
CA GLN A 56 -4.92 12.49 16.67
C GLN A 56 -5.75 12.19 15.42
N VAL A 57 -5.74 10.95 14.93
CA VAL A 57 -6.56 10.56 13.77
C VAL A 57 -7.95 10.18 14.25
N ILE A 58 -8.95 10.71 13.56
CA ILE A 58 -10.37 10.45 13.78
C ILE A 58 -10.98 9.97 12.46
N LEU A 59 -11.47 8.74 12.48
CA LEU A 59 -12.20 8.14 11.37
C LEU A 59 -13.68 8.50 11.48
N HIS A 60 -14.29 8.89 10.36
CA HIS A 60 -15.72 9.20 10.31
C HIS A 60 -16.60 7.99 10.69
N GLU A 61 -16.16 6.77 10.39
CA GLU A 61 -16.90 5.51 10.60
C GLU A 61 -15.98 4.40 11.15
N ASP A 62 -16.42 3.13 11.04
CA ASP A 62 -15.78 1.89 11.55
C ASP A 62 -14.24 1.92 11.52
N ALA A 63 -13.61 1.36 12.56
CA ALA A 63 -12.16 1.26 12.73
C ALA A 63 -11.53 0.09 11.94
N LEU A 64 -12.23 -0.45 10.94
CA LEU A 64 -11.72 -1.53 10.09
C LEU A 64 -10.41 -1.10 9.42
N ASN A 65 -9.37 -1.94 9.57
CA ASN A 65 -8.01 -1.67 9.10
C ASN A 65 -7.40 -0.35 9.61
N ALA A 66 -7.82 0.14 10.79
CA ALA A 66 -7.26 1.36 11.39
C ALA A 66 -5.77 1.21 11.75
N ASP A 67 -5.26 -0.01 11.91
CA ASP A 67 -3.85 -0.28 12.18
C ASP A 67 -2.92 0.19 11.04
N VAL A 68 -3.44 0.40 9.82
CA VAL A 68 -2.64 0.91 8.69
C VAL A 68 -2.20 2.37 8.93
N PHE A 69 -2.91 3.13 9.76
CA PHE A 69 -2.52 4.50 10.12
C PHE A 69 -1.26 4.55 10.99
N GLU A 70 -0.84 3.41 11.57
CA GLU A 70 0.41 3.30 12.33
C GLU A 70 1.65 3.62 11.49
N PHE A 71 1.57 3.59 10.16
CA PHE A 71 2.67 3.95 9.28
C PHE A 71 3.03 5.44 9.29
N VAL A 72 2.13 6.30 9.77
CA VAL A 72 2.35 7.74 9.86
C VAL A 72 2.03 8.31 11.22
N ASN A 73 1.34 7.56 12.07
CA ASN A 73 0.91 8.02 13.37
C ASN A 73 0.97 6.90 14.40
N ALA A 74 1.79 7.06 15.43
CA ALA A 74 1.92 6.07 16.49
C ALA A 74 0.76 6.09 17.51
N ARG A 75 -0.14 7.08 17.45
CA ARG A 75 -1.26 7.21 18.38
C ARG A 75 -2.42 6.28 17.99
N PRO A 76 -3.20 5.79 18.97
CA PRO A 76 -4.42 5.06 18.70
C PRO A 76 -5.38 5.87 17.83
N VAL A 77 -5.98 5.22 16.84
CA VAL A 77 -6.98 5.85 15.98
C VAL A 77 -8.32 5.91 16.69
N TRP A 78 -8.99 7.06 16.63
CA TRP A 78 -10.33 7.25 17.15
C TRP A 78 -11.37 7.14 16.04
N THR A 79 -12.61 6.85 16.42
CA THR A 79 -13.78 7.06 15.55
C THR A 79 -14.56 8.27 16.04
N VAL A 80 -15.39 8.89 15.20
CA VAL A 80 -16.32 9.95 15.62
C VAL A 80 -17.14 9.52 16.84
N GLY A 81 -17.62 8.26 16.88
CA GLY A 81 -18.32 7.71 18.03
C GLY A 81 -17.47 7.66 19.31
N THR A 82 -16.19 7.31 19.20
CA THR A 82 -15.23 7.35 20.32
C THR A 82 -15.11 8.76 20.88
N VAL A 83 -14.95 9.76 20.00
CA VAL A 83 -14.78 11.16 20.41
C VAL A 83 -16.04 11.69 21.08
N ILE A 84 -17.22 11.43 20.50
CA ILE A 84 -18.51 11.87 21.07
C ILE A 84 -18.73 11.25 22.44
N ASN A 85 -18.45 9.96 22.61
CA ASN A 85 -18.62 9.29 23.89
C ASN A 85 -17.68 9.82 24.98
N GLN A 86 -16.46 10.26 24.61
CA GLN A 86 -15.45 10.73 25.57
C GLN A 86 -15.56 12.23 25.87
N HIS A 87 -15.99 13.04 24.90
CA HIS A 87 -15.90 14.49 24.97
C HIS A 87 -17.23 15.21 24.71
N GLY A 88 -18.31 14.48 24.38
CA GLY A 88 -19.61 15.06 24.05
C GLY A 88 -19.79 15.38 22.57
N GLY A 89 -21.01 15.80 22.21
CA GLY A 89 -21.42 16.00 20.81
C GLY A 89 -21.01 17.33 20.17
N PHE A 90 -20.54 18.30 20.96
CA PHE A 90 -20.14 19.63 20.49
C PHE A 90 -18.69 19.89 20.88
N LEU A 91 -17.82 19.97 19.88
CA LEU A 91 -16.37 20.01 20.06
C LEU A 91 -15.77 21.16 19.28
N CYS A 92 -14.80 21.83 19.90
CA CYS A 92 -13.91 22.77 19.22
C CYS A 92 -12.50 22.18 19.23
N MET A 93 -11.86 22.06 18.08
CA MET A 93 -10.49 21.54 17.97
C MET A 93 -9.54 22.66 17.59
N GLU A 94 -8.37 22.73 18.23
CA GLU A 94 -7.36 23.77 17.97
C GLU A 94 -6.91 23.78 16.50
N THR A 95 -6.67 22.60 15.92
CA THR A 95 -6.34 22.47 14.50
C THR A 95 -6.96 21.21 13.92
N VAL A 96 -7.64 21.35 12.78
CA VAL A 96 -8.26 20.24 12.05
C VAL A 96 -7.68 20.14 10.65
N VAL A 97 -7.14 18.96 10.34
CA VAL A 97 -6.66 18.54 9.03
C VAL A 97 -7.77 17.70 8.40
N PHE A 98 -8.36 18.19 7.31
CA PHE A 98 -9.45 17.52 6.58
C PHE A 98 -9.34 17.80 5.07
N GLY A 99 -10.22 17.20 4.27
CA GLY A 99 -10.19 17.41 2.82
C GLY A 99 -9.06 16.66 2.12
N LEU A 100 -8.68 15.50 2.64
CA LEU A 100 -7.61 14.64 2.12
C LEU A 100 -7.94 13.98 0.77
N ALA A 101 -9.19 14.13 0.30
CA ALA A 101 -9.60 13.68 -1.03
C ALA A 101 -8.66 14.26 -2.10
N HIS A 102 -8.35 13.47 -3.12
CA HIS A 102 -7.42 13.86 -4.20
C HIS A 102 -5.94 13.92 -3.86
N LEU A 103 -5.55 13.46 -2.67
CA LEU A 103 -4.15 13.22 -2.31
C LEU A 103 -3.79 11.72 -2.23
N GLY A 104 -4.72 10.82 -2.61
CA GLY A 104 -4.53 9.36 -2.61
C GLY A 104 -3.96 8.76 -3.90
N TYR A 105 -3.78 7.44 -3.91
CA TYR A 105 -3.28 6.66 -5.05
C TYR A 105 -4.34 6.47 -6.14
N ALA A 106 -5.59 6.17 -5.76
CA ALA A 106 -6.73 5.91 -6.66
C ALA A 106 -7.00 7.04 -7.67
N LEU A 107 -6.41 8.22 -7.43
CA LEU A 107 -6.48 9.38 -8.29
C LEU A 107 -5.17 9.66 -9.01
N GLY A 108 -4.42 8.61 -9.37
CA GLY A 108 -3.35 8.68 -10.38
C GLY A 108 -3.74 9.67 -11.47
N HIS A 109 -3.07 10.82 -11.46
CA HIS A 109 -3.65 12.04 -11.99
C HIS A 109 -3.93 11.88 -13.48
N SER A 110 -5.17 12.20 -13.87
CA SER A 110 -5.60 12.15 -15.26
C SER A 110 -4.73 13.06 -16.11
N CYS A 111 -3.94 12.45 -16.97
CA CYS A 111 -3.32 13.08 -18.12
C CYS A 111 -4.35 13.14 -19.26
N GLY A 112 -4.08 13.94 -20.30
CA GLY A 112 -4.90 13.94 -21.52
C GLY A 112 -5.07 12.54 -22.14
N ASP A 113 -4.03 11.69 -22.02
CA ASP A 113 -3.97 10.37 -22.66
C ASP A 113 -4.00 9.19 -21.67
N GLY A 114 -4.32 9.39 -20.38
CA GLY A 114 -4.34 8.29 -19.41
C GLY A 114 -4.12 8.72 -17.96
N ARG A 115 -3.62 7.83 -17.10
CA ARG A 115 -3.28 8.13 -15.70
C ARG A 115 -1.80 7.91 -15.46
N SER A 116 -1.13 8.83 -14.79
CA SER A 116 0.30 8.70 -14.46
C SER A 116 0.70 9.58 -13.28
N VAL A 117 1.65 9.14 -12.45
CA VAL A 117 2.27 10.00 -11.43
C VAL A 117 3.06 11.18 -12.02
N THR A 118 3.38 11.15 -13.30
CA THR A 118 4.04 12.28 -13.98
C THR A 118 3.09 13.46 -14.20
N CYS A 119 1.78 13.24 -14.15
CA CYS A 119 0.75 14.28 -14.31
C CYS A 119 0.28 14.85 -12.97
N ARG A 120 1.05 14.61 -11.90
CA ARG A 120 0.79 15.17 -10.57
C ARG A 120 0.81 16.70 -10.60
N PRO A 121 -0.03 17.38 -9.80
CA PRO A 121 0.03 18.82 -9.63
C PRO A 121 1.44 19.28 -9.25
N LYS A 122 1.93 20.34 -9.89
CA LYS A 122 3.31 20.85 -9.74
C LYS A 122 3.65 21.32 -8.32
N PHE A 123 2.65 21.63 -7.51
CA PHE A 123 2.85 22.00 -6.10
C PHE A 123 3.19 20.80 -5.21
N LEU A 124 2.92 19.57 -5.68
CA LEU A 124 3.33 18.36 -4.99
C LEU A 124 4.83 18.07 -5.26
N PRO A 125 5.58 17.57 -4.27
CA PRO A 125 6.91 17.03 -4.52
C PRO A 125 6.88 15.89 -5.55
N PRO A 126 8.00 15.63 -6.26
CA PRO A 126 8.10 14.47 -7.14
C PRO A 126 7.70 13.17 -6.43
N PHE A 127 6.93 12.31 -7.11
CA PHE A 127 6.38 11.08 -6.50
C PHE A 127 7.45 10.23 -5.83
N GLN A 128 8.58 9.99 -6.50
CA GLN A 128 9.73 9.28 -5.96
C GLN A 128 10.19 9.91 -4.64
N VAL A 129 10.51 11.21 -4.64
CA VAL A 129 10.99 11.92 -3.44
C VAL A 129 10.00 11.77 -2.29
N ASN A 130 8.71 11.91 -2.56
CA ASN A 130 7.69 11.83 -1.52
C ASN A 130 7.51 10.40 -0.98
N VAL A 131 7.55 9.39 -1.85
CA VAL A 131 7.51 7.97 -1.45
C VAL A 131 8.71 7.61 -0.58
N ARG A 132 9.89 8.17 -0.87
CA ARG A 132 11.09 7.96 -0.04
C ARG A 132 10.86 8.44 1.37
N ARG A 133 10.37 9.68 1.52
CA ARG A 133 10.12 10.30 2.82
C ARG A 133 9.08 9.52 3.60
N PHE A 134 8.00 9.11 2.95
CA PHE A 134 6.95 8.29 3.55
C PHE A 134 7.46 6.95 4.06
N ARG A 135 8.24 6.22 3.23
CA ARG A 135 8.88 4.97 3.63
C ARG A 135 9.81 5.16 4.82
N LEU A 136 10.68 6.17 4.79
CA LEU A 136 11.62 6.43 5.87
C LEU A 136 10.91 6.79 7.18
N LEU A 137 9.85 7.59 7.12
CA LEU A 137 9.01 7.90 8.28
C LEU A 137 8.40 6.63 8.88
N ALA A 138 7.76 5.79 8.05
CA ALA A 138 7.14 4.55 8.52
C ALA A 138 8.20 3.63 9.16
N MET A 139 9.36 3.49 8.53
CA MET A 139 10.46 2.69 9.07
C MET A 139 10.96 3.24 10.41
N GLU A 140 11.14 4.55 10.53
CA GLU A 140 11.57 5.21 11.76
C GLU A 140 10.57 5.01 12.90
N LEU A 141 9.28 5.25 12.65
CA LEU A 141 8.21 5.07 13.63
C LEU A 141 8.15 3.64 14.18
N HIS A 142 8.53 2.65 13.37
CA HIS A 142 8.50 1.24 13.73
C HIS A 142 9.86 0.68 14.18
N GLY A 143 10.90 1.52 14.25
CA GLY A 143 12.25 1.11 14.67
C GLY A 143 12.91 0.13 13.69
N ILE A 144 12.59 0.25 12.39
CA ILE A 144 13.11 -0.61 11.33
C ILE A 144 14.24 0.13 10.62
N SER A 145 15.46 -0.39 10.70
CA SER A 145 16.59 0.13 9.93
C SER A 145 16.64 -0.48 8.53
N GLU A 146 17.00 0.34 7.56
CA GLU A 146 17.36 -0.14 6.23
C GLU A 146 18.60 -1.02 6.35
N ARG A 147 18.51 -2.25 5.84
CA ARG A 147 19.64 -3.19 5.88
C ARG A 147 20.41 -3.09 4.58
N ALA A 148 21.73 -3.24 4.69
CA ALA A 148 22.55 -3.57 3.54
C ALA A 148 22.03 -4.87 2.90
N ARG A 149 22.28 -4.99 1.60
CA ARG A 149 21.83 -6.16 0.82
C ARG A 149 22.31 -7.46 1.49
N PRO A 150 21.42 -8.45 1.68
CA PRO A 150 21.83 -9.73 2.25
C PRO A 150 22.69 -10.53 1.27
N GLU A 151 23.56 -11.42 1.78
CA GLU A 151 24.31 -12.37 0.95
C GLU A 151 23.39 -13.30 0.16
N VAL A 152 22.22 -13.63 0.76
CA VAL A 152 21.17 -14.43 0.14
C VAL A 152 19.96 -13.54 -0.09
N ALA A 153 19.58 -13.36 -1.35
CA ALA A 153 18.41 -12.54 -1.71
C ALA A 153 17.11 -13.11 -1.13
N GLN A 154 16.20 -12.23 -0.71
CA GLN A 154 14.87 -12.56 -0.21
C GLN A 154 13.80 -12.31 -1.29
N VAL A 155 13.12 -13.37 -1.69
CA VAL A 155 11.96 -13.31 -2.58
C VAL A 155 10.68 -13.53 -1.76
N VAL A 156 9.71 -12.63 -1.91
CA VAL A 156 8.38 -12.78 -1.30
C VAL A 156 7.38 -13.14 -2.38
N VAL A 157 6.65 -14.24 -2.21
CA VAL A 157 5.54 -14.64 -3.07
C VAL A 157 4.24 -14.39 -2.31
N THR A 158 3.39 -13.50 -2.81
CA THR A 158 2.12 -13.19 -2.13
C THR A 158 1.07 -14.23 -2.45
N ARG A 159 0.43 -14.75 -1.40
CA ARG A 159 -0.80 -15.50 -1.49
C ARG A 159 -1.96 -14.55 -1.26
N LYS A 160 -2.98 -14.65 -2.12
CA LYS A 160 -4.20 -13.88 -1.94
C LYS A 160 -4.99 -14.41 -0.74
N GLY A 161 -5.37 -13.52 0.17
CA GLY A 161 -6.15 -13.86 1.35
C GLY A 161 -7.55 -14.41 1.02
N ARG A 162 -8.25 -14.91 2.04
CA ARG A 162 -9.55 -15.60 1.88
C ARG A 162 -10.66 -14.69 1.34
N LYS A 163 -10.65 -13.40 1.70
CA LYS A 163 -11.65 -12.39 1.30
C LYS A 163 -11.07 -11.46 0.22
N ALA A 164 -10.90 -11.99 -0.98
CA ALA A 164 -10.45 -11.23 -2.13
C ALA A 164 -11.65 -10.57 -2.84
N LEU A 165 -11.57 -9.26 -3.11
CA LEU A 165 -12.60 -8.55 -3.88
C LEU A 165 -12.53 -8.86 -5.37
N ASN A 166 -11.31 -9.07 -5.88
CA ASN A 166 -11.11 -9.50 -7.24
C ASN A 166 -11.19 -11.04 -7.30
N PRO A 167 -12.00 -11.61 -8.21
CA PRO A 167 -12.25 -13.05 -8.27
C PRO A 167 -11.08 -13.84 -8.87
N VAL A 168 -9.86 -13.28 -8.96
CA VAL A 168 -8.69 -13.95 -9.55
C VAL A 168 -7.74 -14.43 -8.46
N ARG A 169 -7.34 -15.70 -8.49
CA ARG A 169 -6.39 -16.32 -7.53
C ARG A 169 -5.26 -17.04 -8.23
N LEU A 170 -4.04 -16.97 -7.69
CA LEU A 170 -2.93 -17.83 -8.09
C LEU A 170 -2.99 -19.14 -7.29
N VAL A 171 -3.26 -20.27 -7.95
CA VAL A 171 -3.52 -21.53 -7.24
C VAL A 171 -2.30 -22.44 -7.11
N ASN A 172 -1.27 -22.24 -7.94
CA ASN A 172 -0.03 -23.04 -7.90
C ASN A 172 1.12 -22.33 -7.16
N THR A 173 0.79 -21.58 -6.09
CA THR A 173 1.77 -20.79 -5.33
C THR A 173 2.92 -21.65 -4.79
N GLU A 174 2.63 -22.87 -4.31
CA GLU A 174 3.68 -23.76 -3.78
C GLU A 174 4.65 -24.25 -4.86
N GLU A 175 4.16 -24.53 -6.06
CA GLU A 175 4.99 -24.92 -7.20
C GLU A 175 5.90 -23.76 -7.62
N VAL A 176 5.35 -22.53 -7.65
CA VAL A 176 6.13 -21.30 -7.88
C VAL A 176 7.21 -21.13 -6.82
N VAL A 177 6.87 -21.29 -5.54
CA VAL A 177 7.84 -21.18 -4.43
C VAL A 177 8.96 -22.21 -4.58
N ALA A 178 8.64 -23.47 -4.87
CA ALA A 178 9.64 -24.51 -5.08
C ALA A 178 10.57 -24.19 -6.26
N ALA A 179 10.01 -23.73 -7.38
CA ALA A 179 10.80 -23.35 -8.55
C ALA A 179 11.72 -22.15 -8.27
N VAL A 180 11.24 -21.12 -7.57
CA VAL A 180 12.05 -19.95 -7.19
C VAL A 180 13.13 -20.34 -6.17
N LYS A 181 12.83 -21.20 -5.19
CA LYS A 181 13.84 -21.71 -4.23
C LYS A 181 15.01 -22.40 -4.93
N SER A 182 14.79 -23.02 -6.08
CA SER A 182 15.87 -23.64 -6.87
C SER A 182 16.92 -22.65 -7.40
N LEU A 183 16.66 -21.35 -7.31
CA LEU A 183 17.63 -20.28 -7.64
C LEU A 183 18.62 -19.99 -6.49
N GLY A 184 18.54 -20.70 -5.36
CA GLY A 184 19.44 -20.49 -4.21
C GLY A 184 19.10 -19.27 -3.37
N VAL A 185 17.83 -18.82 -3.40
CA VAL A 185 17.34 -17.65 -2.66
C VAL A 185 16.46 -18.04 -1.47
N ALA A 186 16.31 -17.13 -0.51
CA ALA A 186 15.32 -17.26 0.55
C ALA A 186 13.94 -16.92 0.00
N VAL A 187 12.98 -17.84 0.08
CA VAL A 187 11.60 -17.60 -0.39
C VAL A 187 10.63 -17.63 0.77
N LEU A 188 9.86 -16.55 0.93
CA LEU A 188 8.79 -16.41 1.91
C LEU A 188 7.44 -16.30 1.21
N VAL A 189 6.42 -16.92 1.80
CA VAL A 189 5.02 -16.75 1.36
C VAL A 189 4.34 -15.79 2.31
N ALA A 190 3.68 -14.77 1.76
CA ALA A 190 3.00 -13.75 2.56
C ALA A 190 1.51 -13.69 2.25
N ASP A 191 0.69 -13.59 3.29
CA ASP A 191 -0.75 -13.29 3.20
C ASP A 191 -1.01 -12.04 4.04
N TRP A 192 -1.31 -10.92 3.38
CA TRP A 192 -1.52 -9.63 4.06
C TRP A 192 -2.70 -9.63 5.02
N SER A 193 -3.64 -10.58 4.89
CA SER A 193 -4.78 -10.70 5.79
C SER A 193 -4.44 -11.34 7.13
N THR A 194 -3.27 -11.96 7.25
CA THR A 194 -2.81 -12.63 8.50
C THR A 194 -1.64 -11.90 9.16
N MET A 195 -1.23 -10.75 8.63
CA MET A 195 -0.08 -9.99 9.12
C MET A 195 -0.52 -8.61 9.60
N SER A 196 0.03 -8.16 10.73
CA SER A 196 -0.07 -6.77 11.18
C SER A 196 0.63 -5.81 10.23
N SER A 197 0.27 -4.52 10.25
CA SER A 197 0.95 -3.48 9.47
C SER A 197 2.46 -3.44 9.72
N LYS A 198 2.88 -3.55 10.98
CA LYS A 198 4.30 -3.61 11.35
C LYS A 198 5.03 -4.82 10.74
N GLU A 199 4.42 -6.01 10.76
CA GLU A 199 5.01 -7.21 10.13
C GLU A 199 5.13 -7.06 8.61
N GLN A 200 4.12 -6.46 7.95
CA GLN A 200 4.14 -6.20 6.52
C GLN A 200 5.29 -5.26 6.16
N LEU A 201 5.46 -4.14 6.88
CA LEU A 201 6.58 -3.21 6.70
C LEU A 201 7.94 -3.88 6.97
N ALA A 202 8.06 -4.65 8.03
CA ALA A 202 9.30 -5.34 8.39
C ALA A 202 9.70 -6.43 7.38
N LEU A 203 8.74 -7.10 6.75
CA LEU A 203 8.99 -8.05 5.67
C LEU A 203 9.42 -7.31 4.41
N MET A 204 8.61 -6.35 3.96
CA MET A 204 8.81 -5.66 2.69
C MET A 204 10.07 -4.81 2.63
N SER A 205 10.47 -4.20 3.76
CA SER A 205 11.73 -3.45 3.86
C SER A 205 12.99 -4.30 3.64
N ARG A 206 12.87 -5.63 3.61
CA ARG A 206 13.96 -6.58 3.36
C ARG A 206 13.76 -7.41 2.09
N THR A 207 12.68 -7.16 1.35
CA THR A 207 12.34 -7.94 0.15
C THR A 207 13.14 -7.43 -1.04
N ASP A 208 13.85 -8.32 -1.71
CA ASP A 208 14.61 -8.01 -2.92
C ASP A 208 13.79 -8.20 -4.20
N VAL A 209 12.92 -9.23 -4.21
CA VAL A 209 11.96 -9.45 -5.29
C VAL A 209 10.59 -9.75 -4.69
N LEU A 210 9.57 -8.99 -5.07
CA LEU A 210 8.18 -9.29 -4.76
C LEU A 210 7.51 -9.94 -5.97
N VAL A 211 6.89 -11.12 -5.77
CA VAL A 211 6.06 -11.78 -6.76
C VAL A 211 4.60 -11.66 -6.32
N SER A 212 3.79 -10.90 -7.06
CA SER A 212 2.40 -10.63 -6.67
C SER A 212 1.48 -10.38 -7.86
N LEU A 213 0.23 -10.82 -7.75
CA LEU A 213 -0.81 -10.41 -8.70
C LEU A 213 -1.08 -8.90 -8.54
N PRO A 214 -1.39 -8.18 -9.63
CA PRO A 214 -1.69 -6.76 -9.55
C PRO A 214 -2.93 -6.46 -8.69
N GLY A 215 -2.99 -5.23 -8.19
CA GLY A 215 -4.04 -4.74 -7.29
C GLY A 215 -3.50 -4.34 -5.92
N SER A 216 -4.41 -4.18 -4.96
CA SER A 216 -4.10 -3.71 -3.60
C SER A 216 -2.98 -4.47 -2.88
N ASP A 217 -2.74 -5.73 -3.22
CA ASP A 217 -1.68 -6.54 -2.62
C ASP A 217 -0.28 -6.00 -2.98
N THR A 218 -0.13 -5.38 -4.15
CA THR A 218 1.12 -4.74 -4.59
C THR A 218 1.39 -3.41 -3.90
N MET A 219 0.42 -2.82 -3.20
CA MET A 219 0.58 -1.52 -2.53
C MET A 219 1.68 -1.54 -1.47
N ASN A 220 1.89 -2.69 -0.84
CA ASN A 220 2.97 -2.94 0.11
C ASN A 220 4.38 -2.87 -0.52
N ALA A 221 4.49 -2.89 -1.86
CA ALA A 221 5.77 -2.70 -2.54
C ALA A 221 6.38 -1.33 -2.25
N ILE A 222 5.60 -0.33 -1.83
CA ILE A 222 6.11 0.99 -1.43
C ILE A 222 7.16 0.92 -0.31
N TRP A 223 7.15 -0.16 0.49
CA TRP A 223 8.07 -0.38 1.59
C TRP A 223 9.37 -1.07 1.17
N MET A 224 9.45 -1.60 -0.06
CA MET A 224 10.68 -2.20 -0.58
C MET A 224 11.78 -1.14 -0.77
N PRO A 225 13.05 -1.52 -0.64
CA PRO A 225 14.14 -0.68 -1.15
C PRO A 225 13.97 -0.39 -2.65
N TRP A 226 14.43 0.77 -3.11
CA TRP A 226 14.11 1.32 -4.45
C TRP A 226 14.81 0.62 -5.62
N ASP A 227 15.90 -0.06 -5.37
CA ASP A 227 16.64 -0.84 -6.36
C ASP A 227 16.08 -2.27 -6.49
N ARG A 228 14.94 -2.56 -5.85
CA ARG A 228 14.31 -3.88 -5.81
C ARG A 228 13.25 -4.05 -6.89
N SER A 229 12.87 -5.31 -7.09
CA SER A 229 12.08 -5.68 -8.26
C SER A 229 10.70 -6.21 -7.89
N LEU A 230 9.73 -5.87 -8.73
CA LEU A 230 8.37 -6.41 -8.69
C LEU A 230 8.15 -7.29 -9.91
N VAL A 231 7.87 -8.57 -9.69
CA VAL A 231 7.43 -9.51 -10.72
C VAL A 231 5.92 -9.69 -10.58
N THR A 232 5.16 -9.30 -11.59
CA THR A 232 3.70 -9.27 -11.50
C THR A 232 3.04 -10.00 -12.68
N PRO A 233 2.58 -11.25 -12.47
CA PRO A 233 1.73 -11.92 -13.43
C PRO A 233 0.41 -11.16 -13.58
N CYS A 234 0.00 -10.87 -14.82
CA CYS A 234 -1.24 -10.14 -15.09
C CYS A 234 -2.44 -10.94 -14.59
N ARG A 235 -3.49 -10.25 -14.11
CA ARG A 235 -4.74 -10.91 -13.74
C ARG A 235 -5.47 -11.31 -15.00
N ILE A 236 -5.83 -12.58 -15.10
CA ILE A 236 -6.59 -13.10 -16.22
C ILE A 236 -7.96 -13.52 -15.73
N TYR A 237 -8.98 -12.96 -16.38
CA TYR A 237 -10.37 -13.24 -16.07
C TYR A 237 -10.90 -14.34 -16.98
N MET A 238 -11.93 -15.05 -16.50
CA MET A 238 -12.61 -16.10 -17.26
C MET A 238 -13.19 -15.62 -18.60
N ASP A 239 -13.50 -14.35 -18.78
CA ASP A 239 -13.99 -13.79 -20.04
C ASP A 239 -12.87 -13.54 -21.06
N GLY A 240 -11.61 -13.75 -20.67
CA GLY A 240 -10.42 -13.48 -21.47
C GLY A 240 -9.84 -12.09 -21.26
N ARG A 241 -10.48 -11.24 -20.44
CA ARG A 241 -9.92 -9.94 -20.08
C ARG A 241 -8.61 -10.12 -19.32
N VAL A 242 -7.64 -9.30 -19.67
CA VAL A 242 -6.34 -9.20 -19.00
C VAL A 242 -6.28 -7.86 -18.28
N ASP A 243 -5.82 -7.88 -17.04
CA ASP A 243 -5.62 -6.69 -16.21
C ASP A 243 -4.18 -6.69 -15.71
N GLU A 244 -3.41 -5.71 -16.21
CA GLU A 244 -2.00 -5.52 -15.91
C GLU A 244 -1.75 -4.83 -14.56
N GLY A 245 -2.81 -4.33 -13.91
CA GLY A 245 -2.73 -3.56 -12.67
C GLY A 245 -2.32 -2.12 -12.88
N ASN A 246 -3.26 -1.22 -12.67
CA ASN A 246 -3.03 0.22 -12.62
C ASN A 246 -1.90 0.59 -11.64
N GLU A 247 -1.78 -0.15 -10.53
CA GLU A 247 -0.80 0.11 -9.48
C GLU A 247 0.63 0.07 -10.02
N THR A 248 0.89 -0.92 -10.87
CA THR A 248 2.22 -1.18 -11.40
C THR A 248 2.60 -0.16 -12.47
N GLU A 249 1.63 0.27 -13.27
CA GLU A 249 1.80 1.28 -14.34
C GLU A 249 1.93 2.69 -13.81
N ILE A 250 1.04 3.06 -12.89
CA ILE A 250 0.90 4.44 -12.47
C ILE A 250 1.98 4.76 -11.43
N TRP A 251 2.27 3.84 -10.50
CA TRP A 251 3.11 4.12 -9.33
C TRP A 251 4.42 3.36 -9.36
N PHE A 252 4.37 2.02 -9.41
CA PHE A 252 5.54 1.21 -9.06
C PHE A 252 6.63 1.16 -10.12
N ARG A 253 6.30 1.34 -11.41
CA ARG A 253 7.32 1.44 -12.47
C ARG A 253 8.31 2.60 -12.28
N TYR A 254 7.96 3.59 -11.46
CA TYR A 254 8.80 4.75 -11.19
C TYR A 254 9.67 4.57 -9.95
N ILE A 255 9.44 3.55 -9.12
CA ILE A 255 10.22 3.34 -7.89
C ILE A 255 10.89 1.98 -7.84
N HIS A 256 10.50 1.03 -8.70
CA HIS A 256 10.99 -0.34 -8.72
C HIS A 256 11.21 -0.82 -10.15
N ASN A 257 12.02 -1.86 -10.28
CA ASN A 257 12.13 -2.62 -11.51
C ASN A 257 10.90 -3.54 -11.67
N VAL A 258 9.92 -3.12 -12.46
CA VAL A 258 8.68 -3.87 -12.67
C VAL A 258 8.79 -4.77 -13.90
N THR A 259 8.53 -6.05 -13.72
CA THR A 259 8.44 -7.03 -14.82
C THR A 259 7.05 -7.67 -14.82
N ARG A 260 6.36 -7.58 -15.95
CA ARG A 260 5.03 -8.16 -16.13
C ARG A 260 5.08 -9.43 -16.93
N TRP A 261 4.14 -10.32 -16.65
CA TRP A 261 3.89 -11.47 -17.51
C TRP A 261 2.40 -11.61 -17.81
N CYS A 262 2.03 -11.39 -19.07
CA CYS A 262 0.67 -11.59 -19.59
C CYS A 262 0.61 -12.70 -20.66
N GLY A 263 1.66 -13.52 -20.82
CA GLY A 263 1.77 -14.52 -21.89
C GLY A 263 1.13 -15.87 -21.53
N PHE A 264 -0.19 -15.92 -21.40
CA PHE A 264 -0.93 -17.10 -20.93
C PHE A 264 -1.67 -17.85 -22.03
N ASP A 265 -1.99 -19.12 -21.75
CA ASP A 265 -2.98 -19.90 -22.50
C ASP A 265 -4.23 -20.09 -21.65
N ARG A 266 -5.35 -19.47 -22.05
CA ARG A 266 -6.61 -19.53 -21.29
C ARG A 266 -7.10 -20.95 -21.03
N SER A 267 -6.91 -21.86 -22.00
CA SER A 267 -7.44 -23.23 -21.92
C SER A 267 -6.66 -24.11 -20.93
N ARG A 268 -5.40 -23.76 -20.68
CA ARG A 268 -4.48 -24.50 -19.81
C ARG A 268 -4.31 -23.83 -18.44
N ASP A 269 -4.22 -22.51 -18.43
CA ASP A 269 -3.71 -21.74 -17.30
C ASP A 269 -4.83 -21.12 -16.44
N VAL A 270 -6.09 -21.17 -16.87
CA VAL A 270 -7.21 -20.58 -16.12
C VAL A 270 -8.41 -21.52 -16.04
N GLU A 271 -8.87 -21.80 -14.82
CA GLU A 271 -10.06 -22.59 -14.54
C GLU A 271 -11.11 -21.76 -13.78
N ARG A 272 -12.40 -22.07 -13.98
CA ARG A 272 -13.49 -21.47 -13.19
C ARG A 272 -13.79 -22.35 -11.99
N VAL A 273 -13.68 -21.81 -10.78
CA VAL A 273 -14.06 -22.50 -9.55
C VAL A 273 -14.95 -21.59 -8.71
N LYS A 274 -16.19 -22.03 -8.43
CA LYS A 274 -17.16 -21.29 -7.60
C LYS A 274 -17.35 -19.81 -8.00
N GLY A 275 -17.29 -19.52 -9.30
CA GLY A 275 -17.43 -18.15 -9.83
C GLY A 275 -16.14 -17.33 -9.84
N GLU A 276 -15.04 -17.87 -9.30
CA GLU A 276 -13.71 -17.27 -9.33
C GLU A 276 -12.88 -17.80 -10.52
N SER A 277 -11.93 -16.98 -10.99
CA SER A 277 -10.89 -17.33 -11.97
C SER A 277 -9.67 -17.82 -11.21
N HIS A 278 -9.41 -19.11 -11.27
CA HIS A 278 -8.24 -19.75 -10.69
C HIS A 278 -7.16 -19.83 -11.76
N MET A 279 -6.10 -19.07 -11.56
CA MET A 279 -4.99 -18.92 -12.49
C MET A 279 -3.81 -19.77 -12.02
N ARG A 280 -3.18 -20.47 -12.96
CA ARG A 280 -1.91 -21.18 -12.81
C ARG A 280 -0.86 -20.44 -13.64
N VAL A 281 0.23 -20.02 -13.02
CA VAL A 281 1.34 -19.40 -13.75
C VAL A 281 2.39 -20.47 -14.03
N PRO A 282 2.89 -20.61 -15.28
CA PRO A 282 3.98 -21.54 -15.57
C PRO A 282 5.21 -21.24 -14.69
N VAL A 283 5.64 -22.23 -13.91
CA VAL A 283 6.69 -22.03 -12.90
C VAL A 283 8.03 -21.61 -13.50
N GLU A 284 8.36 -22.13 -14.68
CA GLU A 284 9.60 -21.77 -15.40
C GLU A 284 9.61 -20.30 -15.82
N VAL A 285 8.44 -19.74 -16.13
CA VAL A 285 8.33 -18.30 -16.46
C VAL A 285 8.62 -17.48 -15.20
N VAL A 286 7.97 -17.78 -14.07
CA VAL A 286 8.23 -17.01 -12.83
C VAL A 286 9.68 -17.15 -12.40
N LYS A 287 10.23 -18.36 -12.47
CA LYS A 287 11.63 -18.63 -12.16
C LYS A 287 12.57 -17.83 -13.05
N ALA A 288 12.34 -17.79 -14.36
CA ALA A 288 13.15 -17.02 -15.29
C ALA A 288 13.08 -15.50 -15.00
N LEU A 289 11.87 -14.96 -14.78
CA LEU A 289 11.69 -13.54 -14.48
C LEU A 289 12.34 -13.15 -13.16
N VAL A 290 12.20 -13.97 -12.11
CA VAL A 290 12.88 -13.75 -10.83
C VAL A 290 14.39 -13.84 -11.01
N GLY A 291 14.90 -14.84 -11.75
CA GLY A 291 16.32 -14.97 -12.07
C GLY A 291 16.90 -13.74 -12.76
N GLU A 292 16.18 -13.17 -13.73
CA GLU A 292 16.55 -11.92 -14.39
C GLU A 292 16.64 -10.75 -13.40
N GLN A 293 15.66 -10.61 -12.51
CA GLN A 293 15.68 -9.56 -11.49
C GLN A 293 16.84 -9.72 -10.50
N LEU A 294 17.17 -10.95 -10.12
CA LEU A 294 18.32 -11.25 -9.26
C LEU A 294 19.65 -10.93 -9.96
N GLY A 295 19.74 -11.11 -11.28
CA GLY A 295 20.86 -10.67 -12.09
C GLY A 295 21.08 -9.17 -11.97
N ARG A 296 20.02 -8.37 -12.22
CA ARG A 296 20.06 -6.89 -12.12
C ARG A 296 20.41 -6.37 -10.74
N LEU A 297 20.04 -7.10 -9.69
CA LEU A 297 20.40 -6.74 -8.34
C LEU A 297 21.92 -6.83 -8.12
N SER A 298 22.61 -7.72 -8.85
CA SER A 298 24.03 -8.06 -8.69
C SER A 298 24.99 -7.15 -9.46
N ASP A 299 24.46 -6.37 -10.41
CA ASP A 299 25.17 -5.36 -11.20
C ASP A 299 25.18 -3.99 -10.48
#